data_AF-A0A8S9NJ95-F1
#
_entry.id   AF-A0A8S9NJ95-F1
#
_cell.length_a   1.000
_cell.length_b   1.000
_cell.length_c   1.000
_cell.angle_alpha   90.00
_cell.angle_beta   90.00
_cell.angle_gamma   90.00
#
_symmetry.space_group_name_H-M   'P 1'
#
loop_
_entity.id
_entity.type
_entity.pdbx_description
1 polymer ?
#
loop_
_entity_poly.entity_id
_entity_poly.type
_entity_poly.pdbx_seq_one_letter_code
_entity_poly.pdbx_strand_id
1 'polypeptide(L)'
;MPPPPARKEIVLALHTPSVVPVSQPKGRKRKSTKGGDGESSQQGGSSIASGLHEKFMSLIDGMISKCGSETSRLAGELLELQGRWSKTEAMLTAVKDSHSVKVSKLEVAIGELKRNLGKTASSLLKEKKARKAKSSEVRRLQRQIKGDGGLARRGIREATDALRSEFQARLAKIYAYLDSHECIRNMDLALATIEGGVAVVQSFQSETPPTLNSEEARLFGFKGDLAVVDEDFDLILADLKSACFLPTCSEGLEGKDPVLGESGCDAAPGLDEATGEEGA
;
A
#
# COMPACT_ATOMS: atom_id res chain seq x y z
N MET A 1 -26.51 6.89 -13.21
CA MET A 1 -26.96 5.48 -13.22
C MET A 1 -27.17 5.06 -14.66
N PRO A 2 -26.56 3.96 -15.15
CA PRO A 2 -26.81 3.48 -16.51
C PRO A 2 -28.22 2.88 -16.61
N PRO A 3 -28.89 2.98 -17.78
CA PRO A 3 -30.22 2.42 -17.97
C PRO A 3 -30.19 0.88 -17.99
N PRO A 4 -31.26 0.21 -17.52
CA PRO A 4 -31.29 -1.25 -17.48
C PRO A 4 -31.36 -1.85 -18.89
N PRO A 5 -30.72 -3.02 -19.13
CA PRO A 5 -30.69 -3.64 -20.45
C PRO A 5 -32.09 -4.10 -20.87
N ALA A 6 -32.48 -3.74 -22.10
CA ALA A 6 -33.73 -4.16 -22.71
C ALA A 6 -33.77 -5.69 -22.86
N ARG A 7 -34.74 -6.31 -22.18
CA ARG A 7 -35.02 -7.74 -22.27
C ARG A 7 -35.65 -8.03 -23.63
N LYS A 8 -34.92 -8.75 -24.49
CA LYS A 8 -35.46 -9.30 -25.73
C LYS A 8 -36.20 -10.60 -25.40
N GLU A 9 -37.52 -10.53 -25.44
CA GLU A 9 -38.41 -11.67 -25.26
C GLU A 9 -38.47 -12.45 -26.58
N ILE A 10 -37.90 -13.67 -26.59
CA ILE A 10 -37.98 -14.57 -27.74
C ILE A 10 -39.25 -15.39 -27.58
N VAL A 11 -40.32 -14.96 -28.25
CA VAL A 11 -41.58 -15.69 -28.33
C VAL A 11 -41.40 -16.85 -29.30
N LEU A 12 -41.16 -18.06 -28.77
CA LEU A 12 -41.27 -19.30 -29.55
C LEU A 12 -42.76 -19.62 -29.73
N ALA A 13 -43.30 -19.26 -30.90
CA ALA A 13 -44.61 -19.72 -31.34
C ALA A 13 -44.53 -21.23 -31.67
N LEU A 14 -45.03 -22.07 -30.75
CA LEU A 14 -45.23 -23.49 -30.98
C LEU A 14 -46.44 -23.68 -31.91
N HIS A 15 -46.17 -24.05 -33.15
CA HIS A 15 -47.19 -24.47 -34.10
C HIS A 15 -47.71 -25.86 -33.67
N THR A 16 -48.98 -25.94 -33.29
CA THR A 16 -49.65 -27.21 -33.03
C THR A 16 -49.97 -27.91 -34.36
N PRO A 17 -49.78 -29.23 -34.48
CA PRO A 17 -50.26 -29.98 -35.64
C PRO A 17 -51.76 -30.23 -35.47
N SER A 18 -52.54 -29.69 -36.40
CA SER A 18 -53.97 -29.98 -36.55
C SER A 18 -54.14 -31.46 -36.92
N VAL A 19 -54.75 -32.23 -36.02
CA VAL A 19 -55.14 -33.63 -36.24
C VAL A 19 -56.44 -33.62 -37.06
N VAL A 20 -56.33 -33.94 -38.35
CA VAL A 20 -57.46 -34.25 -39.22
C VAL A 20 -57.72 -35.77 -39.14
N PRO A 21 -58.91 -36.23 -38.72
CA PRO A 21 -59.24 -37.65 -38.78
C PRO A 21 -59.50 -38.06 -40.24
N VAL A 22 -58.60 -38.89 -40.78
CA VAL A 22 -58.80 -39.59 -42.05
C VAL A 22 -59.92 -40.61 -41.88
N SER A 23 -61.02 -40.39 -42.60
CA SER A 23 -62.19 -41.27 -42.65
C SER A 23 -61.88 -42.58 -43.39
N GLN A 24 -62.38 -43.69 -42.85
CA GLN A 24 -62.28 -45.03 -43.43
C GLN A 24 -62.95 -45.13 -44.81
N PRO A 25 -62.32 -45.77 -45.82
CA PRO A 25 -63.03 -46.19 -47.03
C PRO A 25 -63.92 -47.39 -46.71
N LYS A 26 -65.23 -47.16 -46.77
CA LYS A 26 -66.30 -48.13 -46.57
C LYS A 26 -66.30 -49.15 -47.71
N GLY A 27 -65.78 -50.36 -47.44
CA GLY A 27 -65.68 -51.46 -48.40
C GLY A 27 -67.05 -51.92 -48.90
N ARG A 28 -67.31 -51.71 -50.19
CA ARG A 28 -68.51 -52.14 -50.91
C ARG A 28 -68.42 -53.63 -51.26
N LYS A 29 -69.21 -54.45 -50.59
CA LYS A 29 -69.41 -55.89 -50.81
C LYS A 29 -69.98 -56.13 -52.22
N ARG A 30 -69.22 -56.75 -53.14
CA ARG A 30 -69.75 -57.31 -54.40
C ARG A 30 -69.90 -58.82 -54.24
N LYS A 31 -71.11 -59.32 -54.49
CA LYS A 31 -71.45 -60.74 -54.61
C LYS A 31 -71.00 -61.21 -56.00
N SER A 32 -70.19 -62.26 -56.05
CA SER A 32 -69.86 -62.99 -57.28
C SER A 32 -70.85 -64.15 -57.43
N THR A 33 -71.64 -64.11 -58.49
CA THR A 33 -72.61 -65.14 -58.85
C THR A 33 -71.89 -66.26 -59.60
N LYS A 34 -72.15 -67.50 -59.18
CA LYS A 34 -71.72 -68.75 -59.81
C LYS A 34 -72.58 -69.02 -61.05
N GLY A 35 -71.95 -69.14 -62.22
CA GLY A 35 -72.47 -69.82 -63.41
C GLY A 35 -71.26 -70.48 -64.06
N GLY A 36 -71.29 -71.71 -64.57
CA GLY A 36 -72.38 -72.59 -64.98
C GLY A 36 -71.79 -73.37 -66.15
N ASP A 37 -71.69 -74.69 -66.01
CA ASP A 37 -71.09 -75.61 -66.98
C ASP A 37 -71.65 -75.43 -68.40
N GLY A 38 -70.74 -75.48 -69.38
CA GLY A 38 -71.05 -75.53 -70.80
C GLY A 38 -69.86 -76.11 -71.57
N GLU A 39 -69.94 -77.41 -71.86
CA GLU A 39 -68.94 -78.20 -72.56
C GLU A 39 -68.77 -77.83 -74.04
N SER A 40 -67.52 -77.98 -74.49
CA SER A 40 -66.97 -78.39 -75.80
C SER A 40 -67.69 -78.03 -77.11
N SER A 41 -66.92 -77.52 -78.08
CA SER A 41 -66.81 -78.16 -79.40
C SER A 41 -65.54 -77.75 -80.16
N GLN A 42 -65.01 -78.77 -80.85
CA GLN A 42 -63.84 -78.93 -81.69
C GLN A 42 -63.56 -77.82 -82.73
N GLN A 43 -62.32 -77.36 -82.86
CA GLN A 43 -61.24 -77.93 -83.71
C GLN A 43 -61.47 -77.68 -85.20
N GLY A 44 -60.70 -76.75 -85.77
CA GLY A 44 -60.59 -76.61 -87.22
C GLY A 44 -60.14 -75.24 -87.67
N GLY A 45 -58.82 -75.01 -87.74
CA GLY A 45 -58.26 -74.00 -88.64
C GLY A 45 -57.10 -73.16 -88.11
N SER A 46 -56.04 -73.11 -88.91
CA SER A 46 -55.00 -72.06 -89.02
C SER A 46 -53.68 -72.25 -88.24
N SER A 47 -52.70 -72.87 -88.91
CA SER A 47 -51.30 -73.01 -88.49
C SER A 47 -50.48 -71.71 -88.49
N ILE A 48 -51.13 -70.54 -88.62
CA ILE A 48 -50.51 -69.21 -88.56
C ILE A 48 -51.01 -68.44 -87.31
N ALA A 49 -52.26 -68.68 -86.87
CA ALA A 49 -52.81 -68.09 -85.64
C ALA A 49 -52.24 -68.73 -84.37
N SER A 50 -51.89 -70.03 -84.41
CA SER A 50 -51.28 -70.75 -83.28
C SER A 50 -49.90 -70.19 -82.90
N GLY A 51 -49.06 -69.87 -83.88
CA GLY A 51 -47.71 -69.32 -83.63
C GLY A 51 -47.72 -67.89 -83.08
N LEU A 52 -48.72 -67.08 -83.41
CA LEU A 52 -48.91 -65.75 -82.81
C LEU A 52 -49.44 -65.86 -81.38
N HIS A 53 -50.34 -66.81 -81.13
CA HIS A 53 -50.88 -67.07 -79.81
C HIS A 53 -49.81 -67.57 -78.83
N GLU A 54 -48.95 -68.50 -79.24
CA GLU A 54 -47.82 -68.97 -78.41
C GLU A 54 -46.83 -67.84 -78.07
N LYS A 55 -46.50 -66.97 -79.03
CA LYS A 55 -45.64 -65.79 -78.77
C LYS A 55 -46.28 -64.81 -77.79
N PHE A 56 -47.57 -64.55 -77.94
CA PHE A 56 -48.31 -63.68 -77.03
C PHE A 56 -48.35 -64.25 -75.61
N MET A 57 -48.63 -65.54 -75.47
CA MET A 57 -48.63 -66.22 -74.17
C MET A 57 -47.23 -66.21 -73.53
N SER A 58 -46.17 -66.48 -74.30
CA SER A 58 -44.79 -66.42 -73.81
C SER A 58 -44.39 -65.00 -73.36
N LEU A 59 -44.82 -63.96 -74.08
CA LEU A 59 -44.61 -62.57 -73.67
C LEU A 59 -45.32 -62.26 -72.35
N ILE A 60 -46.58 -62.69 -72.19
CA ILE A 60 -47.34 -62.52 -70.94
C ILE A 60 -46.65 -63.24 -69.79
N ASP A 61 -46.27 -64.51 -69.95
CA ASP A 61 -45.57 -65.28 -68.92
C ASP A 61 -44.23 -64.63 -68.55
N GLY A 62 -43.51 -64.10 -69.54
CA GLY A 62 -42.29 -63.31 -69.32
C GLY A 62 -42.55 -62.05 -68.50
N MET A 63 -43.64 -61.33 -68.77
CA MET A 63 -44.03 -60.15 -68.00
C MET A 63 -44.49 -60.50 -66.58
N ILE A 64 -45.27 -61.57 -66.42
CA ILE A 64 -45.74 -62.05 -65.12
C ILE A 64 -44.56 -62.49 -64.26
N SER A 65 -43.65 -63.30 -64.81
CA SER A 65 -42.47 -63.78 -64.09
C SER A 65 -41.54 -62.63 -63.69
N LYS A 66 -41.29 -61.67 -64.60
CA LYS A 66 -40.54 -60.45 -64.28
C LYS A 66 -41.21 -59.67 -63.16
N CYS A 67 -42.52 -59.41 -63.26
CA CYS A 67 -43.29 -58.71 -62.23
C CYS A 67 -43.24 -59.43 -60.87
N GLY A 68 -43.35 -60.76 -60.86
CA GLY A 68 -43.21 -61.58 -59.67
C GLY A 68 -41.82 -61.44 -59.04
N SER A 69 -40.76 -61.53 -59.85
CA SER A 69 -39.38 -61.39 -59.38
C SER A 69 -39.08 -59.99 -58.82
N GLU A 70 -39.59 -58.93 -59.47
CA GLU A 70 -39.46 -57.56 -58.98
C GLU A 70 -40.24 -57.36 -57.67
N THR A 71 -41.43 -57.95 -57.55
CA THR A 71 -42.24 -57.92 -56.32
C THR A 71 -41.50 -58.60 -55.17
N SER A 72 -40.91 -59.79 -55.40
CA SER A 72 -40.11 -60.48 -54.39
C SER A 72 -38.86 -59.69 -53.98
N ARG A 73 -38.17 -59.05 -54.93
CA ARG A 73 -37.03 -58.16 -54.64
C ARG A 73 -37.45 -56.98 -53.75
N LEU A 74 -38.52 -56.28 -54.12
CA LEU A 74 -39.04 -55.14 -53.34
C LEU A 74 -39.51 -55.57 -51.95
N ALA A 75 -40.14 -56.74 -51.81
CA ALA A 75 -40.52 -57.27 -50.50
C ALA A 75 -39.30 -57.52 -49.60
N GLY A 76 -38.21 -58.04 -50.16
CA GLY A 76 -36.93 -58.20 -49.46
C GLY A 76 -36.34 -56.86 -49.01
N GLU A 77 -36.29 -55.87 -49.91
CA GLU A 77 -35.78 -54.51 -49.61
C GLU A 77 -36.61 -53.82 -48.52
N LEU A 78 -37.95 -53.99 -48.54
CA LEU A 78 -38.84 -53.44 -47.52
C LEU A 78 -38.61 -54.08 -46.15
N LEU A 79 -38.39 -55.40 -46.10
CA LEU A 79 -38.07 -56.11 -44.86
C LEU A 79 -36.72 -55.67 -44.29
N GLU A 80 -35.71 -55.48 -45.14
CA GLU A 80 -34.40 -54.94 -44.73
C GLU A 80 -34.53 -53.51 -44.19
N LEU A 81 -35.27 -52.64 -44.90
CA LEU A 81 -35.52 -51.27 -44.48
C LEU A 81 -36.26 -51.22 -43.14
N GLN A 82 -37.23 -52.10 -42.92
CA GLN A 82 -37.94 -52.25 -41.64
C GLN A 82 -36.97 -52.62 -40.52
N GLY A 83 -36.08 -53.60 -40.74
CA GLY A 83 -35.06 -53.98 -39.76
C GLY A 83 -34.09 -52.82 -39.44
N ARG A 84 -33.65 -52.08 -40.45
CA ARG A 84 -32.80 -50.88 -40.29
C ARG A 84 -33.52 -49.76 -39.54
N TRP A 85 -34.81 -49.56 -39.80
CA TRP A 85 -35.64 -48.59 -39.09
C TRP A 85 -35.73 -48.93 -37.60
N SER A 86 -36.08 -50.17 -37.26
CA SER A 86 -36.13 -50.62 -35.86
C SER A 86 -34.78 -50.48 -35.14
N LYS A 87 -33.67 -50.78 -35.83
CA LYS A 87 -32.32 -50.55 -35.29
C LYS A 87 -32.08 -49.07 -34.97
N THR A 88 -32.45 -48.18 -35.88
CA THR A 88 -32.26 -46.73 -35.72
C THR A 88 -33.13 -46.16 -34.60
N GLU A 89 -34.36 -46.64 -34.47
CA GLU A 89 -35.28 -46.30 -33.39
C GLU A 89 -34.75 -46.73 -32.01
N ALA A 90 -34.20 -47.94 -31.91
CA ALA A 90 -33.56 -48.42 -30.68
C ALA A 90 -32.34 -47.57 -30.31
N MET A 91 -31.51 -47.20 -31.28
CA MET A 91 -30.37 -46.31 -31.06
C MET A 91 -30.81 -44.91 -30.59
N LEU A 92 -31.86 -44.34 -31.19
CA LEU A 92 -32.41 -43.05 -30.79
C LEU A 92 -32.93 -43.09 -29.35
N THR A 93 -33.61 -44.18 -28.97
CA THR A 93 -34.09 -44.38 -27.61
C THR A 93 -32.93 -44.45 -26.61
N ALA A 94 -31.88 -45.22 -26.91
CA ALA A 94 -30.69 -45.31 -26.06
C ALA A 94 -29.97 -43.95 -25.91
N VAL A 95 -29.89 -43.16 -26.99
CA VAL A 95 -29.31 -41.80 -26.94
C VAL A 95 -30.17 -40.87 -26.07
N LYS A 96 -31.49 -40.92 -26.22
CA LYS A 96 -32.43 -40.12 -25.42
C LYS A 96 -32.28 -40.42 -23.93
N ASP A 97 -32.22 -41.71 -23.57
CA ASP A 97 -32.08 -42.12 -22.17
C ASP A 97 -30.71 -41.74 -21.60
N SER A 98 -29.63 -41.93 -22.38
CA SER A 98 -28.29 -41.50 -22.00
C SER A 98 -28.23 -39.99 -21.76
N HIS A 99 -28.87 -39.20 -22.63
CA HIS A 99 -28.94 -37.75 -22.48
C HIS A 99 -29.75 -37.35 -21.25
N SER A 100 -30.91 -37.99 -21.02
CA SER A 100 -31.75 -37.78 -19.83
C SER A 100 -30.94 -37.95 -18.54
N VAL A 101 -30.19 -39.06 -18.41
CA VAL A 101 -29.33 -39.32 -17.26
C VAL A 101 -28.24 -38.25 -17.08
N LYS A 102 -27.62 -37.80 -18.18
CA LYS A 102 -26.60 -36.73 -18.13
C LYS A 102 -27.20 -35.39 -17.69
N VAL A 103 -28.39 -35.04 -18.19
CA VAL A 103 -29.11 -33.82 -17.79
C VAL A 103 -29.44 -33.86 -16.30
N SER A 104 -30.01 -34.95 -15.78
CA SER A 104 -30.32 -35.07 -14.36
C SER A 104 -29.07 -34.96 -13.47
N LYS A 105 -27.94 -35.54 -13.88
CA LYS A 105 -26.67 -35.38 -13.14
C LYS A 105 -26.19 -33.91 -13.10
N LEU A 106 -26.29 -33.20 -14.23
CA LEU A 106 -25.92 -31.79 -14.30
C LEU A 106 -26.85 -30.91 -13.46
N GLU A 107 -28.16 -31.16 -13.47
CA GLU A 107 -29.13 -30.43 -12.65
C GLU A 107 -28.82 -30.54 -11.15
N VAL A 108 -28.49 -31.75 -10.69
CA VAL A 108 -28.06 -31.98 -9.29
C VAL A 108 -26.78 -31.20 -8.97
N ALA A 109 -25.76 -31.28 -9.84
CA ALA A 109 -24.50 -30.56 -9.64
C ALA A 109 -24.68 -29.03 -9.62
N ILE A 110 -25.53 -28.48 -10.49
CA ILE A 110 -25.89 -27.06 -10.51
C ILE A 110 -26.56 -26.66 -9.19
N GLY A 111 -27.48 -27.49 -8.68
CA GLY A 111 -28.15 -27.27 -7.41
C GLY A 111 -27.18 -27.23 -6.22
N GLU A 112 -26.20 -28.15 -6.18
CA GLU A 112 -25.16 -28.17 -5.16
C GLU A 112 -24.26 -26.93 -5.24
N LEU A 113 -23.79 -26.59 -6.44
CA LEU A 113 -22.94 -25.41 -6.66
C LEU A 113 -23.65 -24.14 -6.22
N LYS A 114 -24.93 -23.97 -6.57
CA LYS A 114 -25.75 -22.82 -6.15
C LYS A 114 -25.83 -22.73 -4.62
N ARG A 115 -25.99 -23.85 -3.93
CA ARG A 115 -26.03 -23.91 -2.46
C ARG A 115 -24.69 -23.52 -1.84
N ASN A 116 -23.59 -24.04 -2.37
CA ASN A 116 -22.23 -23.74 -1.87
C ASN A 116 -21.83 -22.28 -2.11
N LEU A 117 -22.21 -21.71 -3.26
CA LEU A 117 -22.05 -20.30 -3.54
C LEU A 117 -22.84 -19.44 -2.52
N GLY A 118 -24.08 -19.81 -2.22
CA GLY A 118 -24.89 -19.15 -1.19
C GLY A 118 -24.23 -19.18 0.20
N LYS A 119 -23.67 -20.32 0.62
CA LYS A 119 -22.92 -20.46 1.88
C LYS A 119 -21.69 -19.55 1.90
N THR A 120 -20.92 -19.55 0.82
CA THR A 120 -19.70 -18.75 0.66
C THR A 120 -20.00 -17.26 0.73
N ALA A 121 -21.02 -16.79 0.00
CA ALA A 121 -21.46 -15.40 0.02
C ALA A 121 -21.90 -14.95 1.43
N SER A 122 -22.62 -15.81 2.16
CA SER A 122 -23.02 -15.55 3.55
C SER A 122 -21.83 -15.45 4.50
N SER A 123 -20.86 -16.36 4.39
CA SER A 123 -19.61 -16.33 5.18
C SER A 123 -18.81 -15.05 4.92
N LEU A 124 -18.61 -14.72 3.64
CA LEU A 124 -17.87 -13.54 3.21
C LEU A 124 -18.52 -12.24 3.72
N LEU A 125 -19.85 -12.16 3.73
CA LEU A 125 -20.56 -11.00 4.28
C LEU A 125 -20.33 -10.83 5.78
N LYS A 126 -20.34 -11.93 6.55
CA LYS A 126 -20.05 -11.91 7.99
C LYS A 126 -18.60 -11.46 8.24
N GLU A 127 -17.66 -12.02 7.48
CA GLU A 127 -16.24 -11.64 7.55
C GLU A 127 -16.02 -10.17 7.21
N LYS A 128 -16.64 -9.65 6.15
CA LYS A 128 -16.57 -8.23 5.76
C LYS A 128 -17.03 -7.31 6.90
N LYS A 129 -18.13 -7.67 7.58
CA LYS A 129 -18.61 -6.92 8.76
C LYS A 129 -17.61 -6.96 9.91
N ALA A 130 -17.05 -8.13 10.21
CA ALA A 130 -16.03 -8.28 11.26
C ALA A 130 -14.75 -7.48 10.93
N ARG A 131 -14.29 -7.51 9.67
CA ARG A 131 -13.13 -6.75 9.21
C ARG A 131 -13.36 -5.24 9.32
N LYS A 132 -14.55 -4.75 9.00
CA LYS A 132 -14.93 -3.34 9.18
C LYS A 132 -14.85 -2.93 10.66
N ALA A 133 -15.35 -3.77 11.57
CA ALA A 133 -15.26 -3.52 13.02
C ALA A 133 -13.80 -3.49 13.52
N LYS A 134 -12.98 -4.44 13.08
CA LYS A 134 -11.54 -4.44 13.41
C LYS A 134 -10.82 -3.21 12.86
N SER A 135 -11.14 -2.79 11.64
CA SER A 135 -10.58 -1.57 11.02
C SER A 135 -10.93 -0.30 11.82
N SER A 136 -12.17 -0.18 12.31
CA SER A 136 -12.52 0.95 13.18
C SER A 136 -11.77 0.95 14.51
N GLU A 137 -11.52 -0.24 15.07
CA GLU A 137 -10.76 -0.37 16.32
C GLU A 137 -9.28 -0.01 16.12
N VAL A 138 -8.66 -0.45 15.03
CA VAL A 138 -7.30 -0.03 14.65
C VAL A 138 -7.22 1.50 14.53
N ARG A 139 -8.20 2.13 13.88
CA ARG A 139 -8.25 3.61 13.76
C ARG A 139 -8.43 4.30 15.13
N ARG A 140 -9.15 3.67 16.07
CA ARG A 140 -9.30 4.18 17.44
C ARG A 140 -7.98 4.10 18.19
N LEU A 141 -7.33 2.94 18.17
CA LEU A 141 -6.03 2.71 18.81
C LEU A 141 -4.94 3.61 18.24
N GLN A 142 -4.88 3.79 16.91
CA GLN A 142 -3.93 4.69 16.27
C GLN A 142 -4.08 6.14 16.75
N ARG A 143 -5.32 6.61 16.92
CA ARG A 143 -5.59 7.95 17.50
C ARG A 143 -5.15 8.04 18.95
N GLN A 144 -5.37 6.99 19.75
CA GLN A 144 -4.95 6.94 21.15
C GLN A 144 -3.41 6.99 21.27
N ILE A 145 -2.69 6.20 20.48
CA ILE A 145 -1.23 6.19 20.47
C ILE A 145 -0.66 7.56 20.05
N LYS A 146 -1.24 8.19 19.02
CA LYS A 146 -0.81 9.52 18.57
C LYS A 146 -1.05 10.60 19.63
N GLY A 147 -2.16 10.52 20.36
CA GLY A 147 -2.46 11.44 21.46
C GLY A 147 -1.53 11.26 22.66
N ASP A 148 -1.31 10.02 23.08
CA ASP A 148 -0.51 9.68 24.26
C ASP A 148 0.98 10.00 24.08
N GLY A 149 1.54 9.69 22.90
CA GLY A 149 2.93 10.05 22.57
C GLY A 149 3.19 11.56 22.61
N GLY A 150 2.16 12.39 22.36
CA GLY A 150 2.24 13.84 22.48
C GLY A 150 2.30 14.31 23.93
N LEU A 151 1.50 13.71 24.81
CA LEU A 151 1.46 14.04 26.24
C LEU A 151 2.76 13.64 26.96
N ALA A 152 3.27 12.44 26.71
CA ALA A 152 4.51 11.98 27.31
C ALA A 152 5.71 12.86 26.92
N ARG A 153 5.84 13.23 25.63
CA ARG A 153 6.90 14.12 25.15
C ARG A 153 6.80 15.51 25.74
N ARG A 154 5.59 16.05 25.86
CA ARG A 154 5.34 17.34 26.51
C ARG A 154 5.79 17.31 27.97
N GLY A 155 5.38 16.30 28.73
CA GLY A 155 5.75 16.17 30.14
C GLY A 155 7.26 16.04 30.35
N ILE A 156 7.96 15.26 29.52
CA ILE A 156 9.43 15.14 29.57
C ILE A 156 10.09 16.50 29.29
N ARG A 157 9.62 17.23 28.28
CA ARG A 157 10.16 18.56 27.94
C ARG A 157 9.95 19.55 29.08
N GLU A 158 8.74 19.61 29.62
CA GLU A 158 8.39 20.50 30.75
C GLU A 158 9.23 20.18 31.99
N ALA A 159 9.41 18.91 32.34
CA ALA A 159 10.27 18.49 33.46
C ALA A 159 11.75 18.86 33.23
N THR A 160 12.25 18.70 31.99
CA THR A 160 13.62 19.07 31.62
C THR A 160 13.84 20.57 31.71
N ASP A 161 12.88 21.36 31.22
CA ASP A 161 12.92 22.83 31.28
C ASP A 161 12.86 23.33 32.74
N ALA A 162 12.06 22.67 33.59
CA ALA A 162 12.00 22.96 35.03
C ALA A 162 13.32 22.68 35.74
N LEU A 163 13.93 21.50 35.49
CA LEU A 163 15.21 21.13 36.07
C LEU A 163 16.33 22.09 35.63
N ARG A 164 16.34 22.48 34.35
CA ARG A 164 17.29 23.47 33.81
C ARG A 164 17.15 24.81 34.55
N SER A 165 15.92 25.28 34.73
CA SER A 165 15.62 26.53 35.42
C SER A 165 16.07 26.47 36.89
N GLU A 166 15.85 25.35 37.57
CA GLU A 166 16.30 25.14 38.94
C GLU A 166 17.83 25.14 39.05
N PHE A 167 18.52 24.44 38.16
CA PHE A 167 19.98 24.41 38.12
C PHE A 167 20.57 25.80 37.89
N GLN A 168 19.99 26.57 36.96
CA GLN A 168 20.40 27.94 36.69
C GLN A 168 20.19 28.85 37.91
N ALA A 169 19.06 28.72 38.62
CA ALA A 169 18.81 29.46 39.84
C ALA A 169 19.80 29.11 40.96
N ARG A 170 20.17 27.82 41.09
CA ARG A 170 21.20 27.38 42.06
C ARG A 170 22.57 27.93 41.71
N LEU A 171 22.97 27.89 40.44
CA LEU A 171 24.23 28.50 39.98
C LEU A 171 24.26 30.01 40.25
N ALA A 172 23.18 30.73 39.94
CA ALA A 172 23.09 32.17 40.22
C ALA A 172 23.28 32.48 41.71
N LYS A 173 22.70 31.67 42.61
CA LYS A 173 22.92 31.80 44.06
C LYS A 173 24.39 31.54 44.44
N ILE A 174 25.02 30.53 43.87
CA ILE A 174 26.44 30.23 44.13
C ILE A 174 27.33 31.40 43.68
N TYR A 175 27.09 31.96 42.50
CA TYR A 175 27.83 33.14 42.03
C TYR A 175 27.67 34.33 42.98
N ALA A 176 26.45 34.60 43.46
CA ALA A 176 26.22 35.67 44.43
C ALA A 176 26.95 35.43 45.78
N TYR A 177 27.06 34.18 46.23
CA TYR A 177 27.86 33.84 47.42
C TYR A 177 29.37 33.98 47.20
N LEU A 178 29.87 33.63 46.01
CA LEU A 178 31.29 33.79 45.68
C LEU A 178 31.66 35.28 45.59
N ASP A 179 30.82 36.09 44.96
CA ASP A 179 31.01 37.55 44.86
C ASP A 179 31.04 38.22 46.24
N SER A 180 30.14 37.83 47.13
CA SER A 180 30.14 38.35 48.51
C SER A 180 31.35 37.86 49.32
N HIS A 181 31.81 36.62 49.12
CA HIS A 181 33.01 36.11 49.76
C HIS A 181 34.27 36.86 49.28
N GLU A 182 34.34 37.20 48.00
CA GLU A 182 35.44 38.01 47.46
C GLU A 182 35.47 39.41 48.09
N CYS A 183 34.30 40.02 48.29
CA CYS A 183 34.17 41.29 49.03
C CYS A 183 34.71 41.18 50.47
N ILE A 184 34.38 40.11 51.19
CA ILE A 184 34.89 39.87 52.55
C ILE A 184 36.42 39.72 52.54
N ARG A 185 37.00 38.93 51.62
CA ARG A 185 38.47 38.77 51.50
C ARG A 185 39.17 40.10 51.27
N ASN A 186 38.61 40.95 50.40
CA ASN A 186 39.17 42.27 50.12
C ASN A 186 39.12 43.19 51.35
N MET A 187 38.05 43.11 52.13
CA MET A 187 37.93 43.83 53.40
C MET A 187 38.96 43.35 54.43
N ASP A 188 39.13 42.03 54.58
CA ASP A 188 40.12 41.44 55.49
C ASP A 188 41.55 41.84 55.11
N LEU A 189 41.87 41.88 53.81
CA LEU A 189 43.18 42.33 53.31
C LEU A 189 43.42 43.82 53.61
N ALA A 190 42.41 44.66 53.45
CA ALA A 190 42.49 46.08 53.80
C ALA A 190 42.69 46.28 55.31
N LEU A 191 41.98 45.53 56.15
CA LEU A 191 42.15 45.55 57.60
C LEU A 191 43.56 45.11 58.02
N ALA A 192 44.09 44.03 57.45
CA ALA A 192 45.46 43.58 57.71
C ALA A 192 46.51 44.64 57.29
N THR A 193 46.25 45.37 56.20
CA THR A 193 47.12 46.47 55.75
C THR A 193 47.12 47.63 56.75
N ILE A 194 45.95 48.01 57.26
CA ILE A 194 45.80 49.05 58.29
C ILE A 194 46.49 48.62 59.59
N GLU A 195 46.25 47.39 60.05
CA GLU A 195 46.85 46.82 61.26
C GLU A 195 48.39 46.82 61.17
N GLY A 196 48.94 46.39 60.04
CA GLY A 196 50.39 46.48 59.77
C GLY A 196 50.92 47.92 59.83
N GLY A 197 50.19 48.88 59.26
CA GLY A 197 50.51 50.31 59.38
C GLY A 197 50.46 50.84 60.81
N VAL A 198 49.45 50.43 61.60
CA VAL A 198 49.31 50.80 63.02
C VAL A 198 50.47 50.24 63.86
N ALA A 199 50.87 48.99 63.63
CA ALA A 199 52.01 48.39 64.33
C ALA A 199 53.31 49.16 64.06
N VAL A 200 53.53 49.62 62.81
CA VAL A 200 54.66 50.49 62.45
C VAL A 200 54.58 51.83 63.20
N VAL A 201 53.42 52.49 63.23
CA VAL A 201 53.23 53.75 63.99
C VAL A 201 53.50 53.55 65.49
N GLN A 202 53.06 52.43 66.06
CA GLN A 202 53.27 52.14 67.48
C GLN A 202 54.74 51.88 67.82
N SER A 203 55.52 51.32 66.89
CA SER A 203 56.97 51.19 67.06
C SER A 203 57.66 52.55 67.26
N PHE A 204 57.25 53.59 66.51
CA PHE A 204 57.73 54.97 66.68
C PHE A 204 57.32 55.60 68.01
N GLN A 205 56.24 55.15 68.66
CA GLN A 205 55.82 55.63 69.98
C GLN A 205 56.54 54.92 71.13
N SER A 206 56.99 53.67 70.92
CA SER A 206 57.71 52.88 71.94
C SER A 206 59.20 53.18 71.98
N GLU A 207 59.74 53.78 70.93
CA GLU A 207 61.07 54.37 70.93
C GLU A 207 61.04 55.59 71.85
N THR A 208 61.83 55.57 72.92
CA THR A 208 61.91 56.69 73.87
C THR A 208 62.20 57.96 73.07
N PRO A 209 61.39 59.04 73.19
CA PRO A 209 61.60 60.23 72.38
C PRO A 209 63.06 60.65 72.53
N PRO A 210 63.84 60.71 71.42
CA PRO A 210 65.19 61.20 71.51
C PRO A 210 65.12 62.58 72.16
N THR A 211 65.91 62.77 73.22
CA THR A 211 65.99 64.09 73.85
C THR A 211 66.45 65.08 72.79
N LEU A 212 65.95 66.32 72.84
CA LEU A 212 66.28 67.37 71.85
C LEU A 212 67.79 67.44 71.59
N ASN A 213 68.61 67.21 72.62
CA ASN A 213 70.07 67.15 72.53
C ASN A 213 70.63 65.96 71.72
N SER A 214 69.99 64.77 71.73
CA SER A 214 70.46 63.62 70.94
C SER A 214 70.10 63.74 69.45
N GLU A 215 68.98 64.40 69.14
CA GLU A 215 68.64 64.79 67.76
C GLU A 215 69.54 65.92 67.25
N GLU A 216 69.83 66.94 68.08
CA GLU A 216 70.77 68.01 67.72
C GLU A 216 72.17 67.45 67.44
N ALA A 217 72.66 66.48 68.22
CA ALA A 217 73.94 65.83 67.97
C ALA A 217 73.95 64.99 66.68
N ARG A 218 72.84 64.31 66.35
CA ARG A 218 72.70 63.59 65.07
C ARG A 218 72.65 64.55 63.88
N LEU A 219 71.90 65.64 63.99
CA LEU A 219 71.82 66.69 62.96
C LEU A 219 73.14 67.44 62.78
N PHE A 220 73.89 67.67 63.86
CA PHE A 220 75.23 68.26 63.78
C PHE A 220 76.24 67.30 63.13
N GLY A 221 76.11 65.99 63.35
CA GLY A 221 76.86 64.96 62.62
C GLY A 221 76.59 65.02 61.11
N PHE A 222 75.31 65.06 60.71
CA PHE A 222 74.93 65.20 59.31
C PHE A 222 75.34 66.53 58.67
N LYS A 223 75.50 67.60 59.46
CA LYS A 223 76.00 68.90 58.96
C LYS A 223 77.49 68.86 58.58
N GLY A 224 78.29 68.02 59.25
CA GLY A 224 79.69 67.77 58.89
C GLY A 224 79.83 66.92 57.62
N ASP A 225 78.96 65.93 57.46
CA ASP A 225 78.99 65.00 56.32
C ASP A 225 78.40 65.61 55.03
N LEU A 226 77.47 66.56 55.12
CA LEU A 226 76.90 67.24 53.94
C LEU A 226 77.81 68.30 53.32
N ALA A 227 78.83 68.77 54.04
CA ALA A 227 79.82 69.72 53.50
C ALA A 227 80.81 69.06 52.51
N VAL A 228 80.87 67.72 52.48
CA VAL A 228 81.70 66.94 51.54
C VAL A 228 80.91 66.54 50.28
N VAL A 229 79.58 66.66 50.30
CA VAL A 229 78.67 66.20 49.21
C VAL A 229 78.20 67.35 48.30
N ASP A 230 78.75 68.56 48.45
CA ASP A 230 78.42 69.68 47.54
C ASP A 230 79.02 69.46 46.13
N GLU A 231 80.13 68.73 46.03
CA GLU A 231 80.83 68.47 44.75
C GLU A 231 80.25 67.28 43.95
N ASP A 232 79.44 66.42 44.59
CA ASP A 232 78.91 65.17 43.97
C ASP A 232 77.44 65.30 43.54
N PHE A 233 76.72 66.32 44.04
CA PHE A 233 75.32 66.54 43.70
C PHE A 233 75.14 66.97 42.24
N ASP A 234 76.08 67.74 41.69
CA ASP A 234 76.10 68.11 40.26
C ASP A 234 76.35 66.90 39.35
N LEU A 235 77.13 65.91 39.82
CA LEU A 235 77.40 64.67 39.09
C LEU A 235 76.16 63.76 39.06
N ILE A 236 75.44 63.66 40.19
CA ILE A 236 74.15 62.94 40.28
C ILE A 236 73.06 63.65 39.47
N LEU A 237 73.03 64.99 39.47
CA LEU A 237 72.08 65.76 38.68
C LEU A 237 72.36 65.60 37.17
N ALA A 238 73.63 65.55 36.76
CA ALA A 238 74.03 65.27 35.37
C ALA A 238 73.66 63.83 34.95
N ASP A 239 73.87 62.84 35.82
CA ASP A 239 73.59 61.43 35.54
C ASP A 239 72.07 61.17 35.43
N LEU A 240 71.26 61.78 36.31
CA LEU A 240 69.80 61.72 36.24
C LEU A 240 69.25 62.45 35.01
N LYS A 241 69.85 63.58 34.60
CA LYS A 241 69.48 64.28 33.36
C LYS A 241 69.81 63.45 32.11
N SER A 242 70.85 62.62 32.16
CA SER A 242 71.18 61.67 31.10
C SER A 242 70.23 60.48 31.07
N ALA A 243 69.82 59.97 32.24
CA ALA A 243 68.89 58.85 32.37
C ALA A 243 67.43 59.19 32.00
N CYS A 244 67.05 60.47 31.98
CA CYS A 244 65.75 60.92 31.50
C CYS A 244 65.64 61.05 29.98
N PHE A 245 66.68 60.71 29.21
CA PHE A 245 66.52 60.44 27.77
C PHE A 245 66.18 58.96 27.55
N LEU A 246 64.89 58.65 27.62
CA LEU A 246 64.31 57.47 26.98
C LEU A 246 63.19 57.90 26.02
N PRO A 247 62.97 57.12 24.95
CA PRO A 247 62.71 57.64 23.61
C PRO A 247 61.29 58.16 23.43
N THR A 248 61.18 59.22 22.63
CA THR A 248 59.97 59.49 21.86
C THR A 248 59.74 58.36 20.85
N CYS A 249 58.46 58.11 20.57
CA CYS A 249 57.88 57.27 19.49
C CYS A 249 57.75 55.77 19.83
N SER A 250 56.68 55.05 19.47
CA SER A 250 55.80 55.13 18.28
C SER A 250 54.52 54.34 18.59
N GLU A 251 53.31 54.84 18.37
CA GLU A 251 52.53 54.71 17.11
C GLU A 251 52.62 53.32 16.44
N GLY A 252 51.45 52.66 16.35
CA GLY A 252 51.14 51.69 15.29
C GLY A 252 51.07 50.21 15.69
N LEU A 253 49.84 49.67 15.73
CA LEU A 253 49.39 48.34 15.26
C LEU A 253 47.84 48.40 15.37
N GLU A 254 47.03 48.72 14.37
CA GLU A 254 46.91 48.21 13.00
C GLU A 254 47.20 46.71 12.83
N GLY A 255 46.16 45.96 12.49
CA GLY A 255 46.21 44.51 12.25
C GLY A 255 44.89 43.85 12.66
N LYS A 256 43.81 44.08 11.92
CA LYS A 256 43.33 43.21 10.83
C LYS A 256 42.66 41.91 11.30
N ASP A 257 41.41 41.79 10.87
CA ASP A 257 40.66 40.56 10.65
C ASP A 257 41.49 39.43 10.04
N PRO A 258 41.05 38.18 10.25
CA PRO A 258 40.96 37.20 9.19
C PRO A 258 39.50 36.85 8.88
N VAL A 259 39.07 37.33 7.72
CA VAL A 259 38.08 36.75 6.80
C VAL A 259 38.14 35.22 6.80
N LEU A 260 36.99 34.55 7.00
CA LEU A 260 36.54 33.32 6.30
C LEU A 260 35.16 32.90 6.87
N GLY A 261 34.03 32.92 6.16
CA GLY A 261 33.77 33.24 4.77
C GLY A 261 32.25 33.38 4.56
N GLU A 262 31.88 34.21 3.59
CA GLU A 262 30.59 34.14 2.92
C GLU A 262 30.54 32.87 2.04
N SER A 263 29.46 32.11 2.17
CA SER A 263 28.99 31.12 1.20
C SER A 263 27.64 30.63 1.74
N GLY A 264 26.49 30.85 1.13
CA GLY A 264 26.11 31.47 -0.11
C GLY A 264 24.59 31.37 -0.15
N CYS A 265 23.91 32.43 -0.60
CA CYS A 265 22.57 32.25 -1.14
C CYS A 265 22.70 31.36 -2.37
N ASP A 266 21.98 30.24 -2.38
CA ASP A 266 21.55 29.67 -3.64
C ASP A 266 20.08 29.28 -3.58
N ALA A 267 19.37 29.74 -4.60
CA ALA A 267 17.97 29.52 -4.84
C ALA A 267 17.76 28.15 -5.52
N ALA A 268 16.64 27.50 -5.15
CA ALA A 268 15.69 26.66 -5.93
C ALA A 268 16.18 25.95 -7.23
N PRO A 269 15.75 24.69 -7.52
CA PRO A 269 14.33 24.39 -7.73
C PRO A 269 13.84 22.98 -7.28
N GLY A 270 12.52 22.83 -7.26
CA GLY A 270 11.84 21.59 -6.84
C GLY A 270 12.05 20.38 -7.76
N LEU A 271 11.56 19.24 -7.28
CA LEU A 271 11.02 18.20 -8.14
C LEU A 271 9.93 17.40 -7.41
N ASP A 272 8.84 17.22 -8.13
CA ASP A 272 7.74 16.29 -7.90
C ASP A 272 8.21 14.90 -7.44
N GLU A 273 7.42 14.26 -6.58
CA GLU A 273 6.88 12.96 -6.98
C GLU A 273 5.50 12.75 -6.38
N ALA A 274 4.50 12.99 -7.23
CA ALA A 274 3.19 12.40 -7.11
C ALA A 274 3.31 10.88 -7.25
N THR A 275 2.74 10.13 -6.32
CA THR A 275 2.18 8.82 -6.63
C THR A 275 0.81 8.76 -6.00
N GLY A 276 -0.19 9.03 -6.85
CA GLY A 276 -1.53 8.55 -6.60
C GLY A 276 -1.54 7.04 -6.66
N GLU A 277 -2.29 6.42 -5.75
CA GLU A 277 -2.86 5.12 -6.03
C GLU A 277 -4.37 5.22 -5.78
N GLU A 278 -5.07 5.37 -6.90
CA GLU A 278 -6.47 5.05 -7.08
C GLU A 278 -6.54 3.55 -7.40
N GLY A 279 -7.33 2.78 -6.63
CA GLY A 279 -7.54 1.36 -6.96
C GLY A 279 -8.33 0.55 -5.93
N ALA A 280 -9.58 0.25 -6.30
CA ALA A 280 -10.55 -0.72 -5.75
C ALA A 280 -11.49 -0.29 -4.59
#